data_AF-A0A6N8JGX7-F1
#
_entry.id   AF-A0A6N8JGX7-F1
#
_cell.length_a   1.000
_cell.length_b   1.000
_cell.length_c   1.000
_cell.angle_alpha   90.00
_cell.angle_beta   90.00
_cell.angle_gamma   90.00
#
_symmetry.space_group_name_H-M   'P 1'
#
loop_
_entity.id
_entity.type
_entity.pdbx_description
1 polymer ?
#
loop_
_entity_poly.entity_id
_entity_poly.type
_entity_poly.pdbx_seq_one_letter_code
_entity_poly.pdbx_strand_id
1 'polypeptide(L)'
;MLSHTAMGEGLSIYSCFRQDIQYPDSVPSKQVSKSWLKRMGEYRNSMRNKQYRDSVIRKVTRQNVPEPELSDSVINKSEKYFTPFSGRVIRDIYYRKVNVFGPDNIRDTTFTTTMKLVHFANRLHYNSEEWVIRQSLFFRQNDTINPFEMSDNERYLRNRPFLSDARLYIINAAVSPDSVDLLVVTKDIFEYGFDLSEATPTALRTSVTNNNLFGAGQGLRIGAAWHDSYNPPWGTEIRYTKYNALGTFIDFSAGYTALNNYNPLDSGVYEGAYYISLNRPLYRTEANWVGGIDLSQHYSINNFGRTDTFYRDYRYQVIDVWGGYNFLKQDDRNGSRRPNLAFLVRHNNLFFTEPPKQEMFKLNPVYNDRRFYLAEAIVFKQDFFKTHHFFGFGRTEDIPLGYSASISAGWQAWNHRRRAYTGIEAQKFWTTRLQGIINGSVGVGTFWLDNVAEDPVIHAKVEYYSRLFRIRKNMFRQFTSIDYLGNVNPYLYRPLDANNENGVWGYRGTLMNGYQRLNVRSETVYYSPLKILGFKFNFFTSVQASQLTSKSNNILKNPIYTGIGFGFRVKNENLAINTIKVSGNYYPNPPVPMKPFFLEITTIVDFRFDIYALRAPAFLNFR
;
A
#
# COMPACT_ATOMS: atom_id res chain seq x y z
N MET A 1 -13.97 4.25 102.08
CA MET A 1 -14.01 5.65 101.58
C MET A 1 -13.85 5.56 100.06
N LEU A 2 -14.81 5.99 99.23
CA LEU A 2 -15.41 7.34 99.07
C LEU A 2 -14.40 8.35 98.48
N SER A 3 -14.70 9.17 97.47
CA SER A 3 -15.77 9.16 96.43
C SER A 3 -15.66 10.39 95.51
N HIS A 4 -15.71 10.25 94.17
CA HIS A 4 -15.88 11.36 93.18
C HIS A 4 -14.76 12.45 93.21
N THR A 5 -14.54 13.40 92.28
CA THR A 5 -15.09 13.84 90.95
C THR A 5 -13.95 14.66 90.25
N ALA A 6 -13.92 15.14 88.98
CA ALA A 6 -14.79 15.15 87.79
C ALA A 6 -13.94 15.47 86.52
N MET A 7 -14.59 15.63 85.36
CA MET A 7 -14.16 16.35 84.12
C MET A 7 -13.09 15.71 83.21
N GLY A 8 -13.23 15.99 81.90
CA GLY A 8 -12.40 15.47 80.79
C GLY A 8 -13.23 15.34 79.50
N GLU A 9 -13.14 16.31 78.59
CA GLU A 9 -14.11 16.53 77.51
C GLU A 9 -13.97 15.60 76.28
N GLY A 10 -15.08 15.43 75.54
CA GLY A 10 -15.07 15.88 74.14
C GLY A 10 -14.92 14.86 73.01
N LEU A 11 -15.81 13.86 72.89
CA LEU A 11 -16.09 13.19 71.60
C LEU A 11 -17.54 12.68 71.56
N SER A 12 -18.30 13.05 70.53
CA SER A 12 -19.69 12.61 70.34
C SER A 12 -19.95 12.22 68.89
N ILE A 13 -20.53 11.02 68.70
CA ILE A 13 -20.87 10.45 67.40
C ILE A 13 -22.38 10.59 67.23
N TYR A 14 -22.84 11.25 66.15
CA TYR A 14 -24.21 11.12 65.69
C TYR A 14 -24.28 10.88 64.18
N SER A 15 -24.88 9.75 63.82
CA SER A 15 -25.27 9.40 62.46
C SER A 15 -26.44 10.25 61.98
N CYS A 16 -26.46 10.64 60.71
CA CYS A 16 -27.69 11.10 60.06
C CYS A 16 -27.77 10.60 58.61
N PHE A 17 -28.99 10.32 58.16
CA PHE A 17 -29.27 9.68 56.86
C PHE A 17 -28.92 10.59 55.67
N ARG A 18 -28.58 9.96 54.53
CA ARG A 18 -28.78 10.57 53.21
C ARG A 18 -29.34 9.52 52.26
N GLN A 19 -30.35 9.92 51.48
CA GLN A 19 -31.17 9.01 50.69
C GLN A 19 -30.52 8.69 49.33
N ASP A 20 -30.58 7.43 48.92
CA ASP A 20 -30.34 7.04 47.52
C ASP A 20 -31.51 7.48 46.65
N ILE A 21 -31.28 8.44 45.76
CA ILE A 21 -32.27 8.91 44.78
C ILE A 21 -32.20 8.00 43.54
N GLN A 22 -33.02 6.95 43.52
CA GLN A 22 -33.26 6.20 42.28
C GLN A 22 -34.09 7.06 41.32
N TYR A 23 -33.49 7.42 40.18
CA TYR A 23 -34.23 7.99 39.04
C TYR A 23 -34.95 6.87 38.28
N PRO A 24 -36.28 6.88 38.15
CA PRO A 24 -37.00 5.89 37.37
C PRO A 24 -36.79 6.13 35.86
N ASP A 25 -36.13 5.20 35.17
CA ASP A 25 -35.74 5.32 33.75
C ASP A 25 -36.94 5.02 32.81
N SER A 26 -37.98 5.85 32.91
CA SER A 26 -39.27 5.67 32.24
C SER A 26 -39.34 6.35 30.86
N VAL A 27 -38.72 5.71 29.85
CA VAL A 27 -38.89 6.12 28.45
C VAL A 27 -40.34 5.85 28.00
N PRO A 28 -41.13 6.88 27.61
CA PRO A 28 -42.54 6.68 27.27
C PRO A 28 -42.70 5.95 25.92
N SER A 29 -43.51 4.90 25.91
CA SER A 29 -43.82 4.06 24.75
C SER A 29 -44.75 4.77 23.76
N LYS A 30 -44.21 5.70 22.97
CA LYS A 30 -44.97 6.36 21.88
C LYS A 30 -45.51 5.33 20.88
N GLN A 31 -46.83 5.30 20.73
CA GLN A 31 -47.52 4.49 19.73
C GLN A 31 -47.01 4.81 18.31
N VAL A 32 -46.63 3.77 17.56
CA VAL A 32 -45.99 3.92 16.26
C VAL A 32 -47.03 4.18 15.17
N SER A 33 -47.01 5.38 14.58
CA SER A 33 -47.89 5.73 13.46
C SER A 33 -47.66 4.85 12.22
N LYS A 34 -48.74 4.56 11.49
CA LYS A 34 -48.72 3.75 10.26
C LYS A 34 -48.37 4.56 8.99
N SER A 35 -48.30 5.90 9.05
CA SER A 35 -48.03 6.73 7.85
C SER A 35 -46.53 6.86 7.53
N TRP A 36 -46.13 6.37 6.36
CA TRP A 36 -44.75 6.43 5.85
C TRP A 36 -44.20 7.87 5.73
N LEU A 37 -44.99 8.81 5.19
CA LEU A 37 -44.58 10.22 5.03
C LEU A 37 -44.28 10.90 6.37
N LYS A 38 -45.09 10.64 7.41
CA LYS A 38 -44.82 11.16 8.76
C LYS A 38 -43.57 10.53 9.37
N ARG A 39 -43.34 9.22 9.19
CA ARG A 39 -42.08 8.57 9.63
C ARG A 39 -40.84 9.20 8.98
N MET A 40 -40.91 9.56 7.69
CA MET A 40 -39.81 10.27 7.01
C MET A 40 -39.57 11.67 7.59
N GLY A 41 -40.64 12.42 7.90
CA GLY A 41 -40.53 13.73 8.57
C GLY A 41 -39.95 13.61 10.00
N GLU A 42 -40.41 12.64 10.78
CA GLU A 42 -39.91 12.35 12.12
C GLU A 42 -38.45 11.88 12.10
N TYR A 43 -38.05 11.05 11.14
CA TYR A 43 -36.66 10.62 10.96
C TYR A 43 -35.73 11.78 10.53
N ARG A 44 -36.19 12.65 9.62
CA ARG A 44 -35.46 13.87 9.24
C ARG A 44 -35.28 14.84 10.43
N ASN A 45 -36.29 14.95 11.30
CA ASN A 45 -36.24 15.80 12.49
C ASN A 45 -35.45 15.18 13.64
N SER A 46 -35.48 13.86 13.83
CA SER A 46 -34.68 13.17 14.85
C SER A 46 -33.19 13.17 14.49
N MET A 47 -32.85 13.05 13.21
CA MET A 47 -31.48 13.21 12.68
C MET A 47 -30.91 14.63 12.85
N ARG A 48 -31.75 15.65 13.08
CA ARG A 48 -31.30 17.01 13.48
C ARG A 48 -30.97 17.11 14.97
N ASN A 49 -31.51 16.25 15.83
CA ASN A 49 -31.17 16.26 17.26
C ASN A 49 -29.83 15.53 17.49
N LYS A 50 -28.81 16.30 17.89
CA LYS A 50 -27.45 15.79 18.19
C LYS A 50 -27.46 14.57 19.12
N GLN A 51 -28.22 14.59 20.21
CA GLN A 51 -28.25 13.49 21.19
C GLN A 51 -28.89 12.21 20.61
N TYR A 52 -29.94 12.35 19.79
CA TYR A 52 -30.59 11.22 19.15
C TYR A 52 -29.68 10.63 18.04
N ARG A 53 -29.12 11.49 17.18
CA ARG A 53 -28.14 11.10 16.16
C ARG A 53 -26.95 10.38 16.80
N ASP A 54 -26.36 10.95 17.84
CA ASP A 54 -25.16 10.41 18.48
C ASP A 54 -25.47 9.09 19.23
N SER A 55 -26.68 8.91 19.78
CA SER A 55 -27.10 7.64 20.39
C SER A 55 -27.46 6.55 19.36
N VAL A 56 -28.12 6.89 18.25
CA VAL A 56 -28.38 5.96 17.14
C VAL A 56 -27.07 5.52 16.49
N ILE A 57 -26.15 6.45 16.22
CA ILE A 57 -24.80 6.12 15.75
C ILE A 57 -24.13 5.17 16.75
N ARG A 58 -24.00 5.54 18.03
CA ARG A 58 -23.37 4.71 19.08
C ARG A 58 -23.96 3.30 19.18
N LYS A 59 -25.27 3.15 18.98
CA LYS A 59 -26.01 1.87 19.03
C LYS A 59 -25.87 1.02 17.75
N VAL A 60 -25.61 1.65 16.60
CA VAL A 60 -25.40 0.98 15.29
C VAL A 60 -23.91 0.67 15.03
N THR A 61 -23.00 1.52 15.49
CA THR A 61 -21.55 1.44 15.16
C THR A 61 -20.72 0.69 16.20
N ARG A 62 -21.27 0.41 17.40
CA ARG A 62 -20.55 -0.14 18.56
C ARG A 62 -19.28 0.66 18.93
N GLN A 63 -19.33 2.00 18.77
CA GLN A 63 -18.22 2.95 18.94
C GLN A 63 -17.55 3.05 20.33
N ASN A 64 -17.87 2.12 21.24
CA ASN A 64 -17.55 2.18 22.66
C ASN A 64 -16.75 0.97 23.18
N VAL A 65 -16.36 0.03 22.32
CA VAL A 65 -15.21 -0.84 22.63
C VAL A 65 -13.97 0.06 22.54
N PRO A 66 -13.19 0.23 23.63
CA PRO A 66 -11.91 0.93 23.52
C PRO A 66 -11.01 0.11 22.58
N GLU A 67 -10.41 0.74 21.57
CA GLU A 67 -9.26 0.10 20.92
C GLU A 67 -8.22 -0.13 22.03
N PRO A 68 -7.73 -1.37 22.22
CA PRO A 68 -6.80 -1.67 23.31
C PRO A 68 -5.54 -0.81 23.18
N GLU A 69 -4.90 -0.45 24.29
CA GLU A 69 -3.68 0.38 24.26
C GLU A 69 -2.49 -0.43 23.70
N LEU A 70 -2.44 -0.50 22.37
CA LEU A 70 -1.32 -1.01 21.60
C LEU A 70 -0.12 -0.09 21.79
N SER A 71 1.04 -0.66 22.10
CA SER A 71 2.29 0.06 22.36
C SER A 71 2.99 0.55 21.07
N ASP A 72 2.20 1.01 20.09
CA ASP A 72 2.63 1.42 18.75
C ASP A 72 3.62 2.59 18.74
N SER A 73 3.73 3.30 19.87
CA SER A 73 4.76 4.32 20.12
C SER A 73 6.18 3.77 20.14
N VAL A 74 6.38 2.46 20.35
CA VAL A 74 7.71 1.86 20.54
C VAL A 74 8.09 0.95 19.37
N ILE A 75 9.14 1.35 18.65
CA ILE A 75 9.78 0.58 17.58
C ILE A 75 10.42 -0.70 18.17
N ASN A 76 9.64 -1.78 18.24
CA ASN A 76 10.08 -3.09 18.69
C ASN A 76 10.30 -4.02 17.48
N LYS A 77 11.52 -4.55 17.36
CA LYS A 77 11.88 -5.46 16.26
C LYS A 77 11.06 -6.76 16.31
N SER A 78 10.65 -7.24 15.14
CA SER A 78 9.69 -8.34 14.99
C SER A 78 10.19 -9.71 15.46
N GLU A 79 11.50 -9.97 15.38
CA GLU A 79 12.14 -11.23 15.81
C GLU A 79 12.16 -11.44 17.33
N LYS A 80 12.06 -10.35 18.12
CA LYS A 80 12.31 -10.32 19.57
C LYS A 80 11.42 -11.27 20.39
N TYR A 81 10.23 -11.60 19.88
CA TYR A 81 9.31 -12.55 20.53
C TYR A 81 9.80 -14.00 20.41
N PHE A 82 10.47 -14.36 19.32
CA PHE A 82 10.92 -15.72 19.05
C PHE A 82 12.33 -16.01 19.58
N THR A 83 13.15 -14.97 19.83
CA THR A 83 14.53 -15.10 20.33
C THR A 83 14.72 -16.05 21.53
N PRO A 84 13.85 -16.07 22.57
CA PRO A 84 14.00 -16.97 23.73
C PRO A 84 13.83 -18.47 23.41
N PHE A 85 13.40 -18.81 22.20
CA PHE A 85 13.10 -20.18 21.75
C PHE A 85 13.97 -20.60 20.56
N SER A 86 14.98 -19.79 20.19
CA SER A 86 15.90 -20.06 19.09
C SER A 86 16.54 -21.45 19.22
N GLY A 87 16.63 -22.19 18.12
CA GLY A 87 17.23 -23.52 18.07
C GLY A 87 16.35 -24.68 18.58
N ARG A 88 15.23 -24.43 19.27
CA ARG A 88 14.30 -25.49 19.69
C ARG A 88 13.60 -26.14 18.49
N VAL A 89 13.30 -27.43 18.59
CA VAL A 89 12.64 -28.21 17.52
C VAL A 89 11.13 -28.01 17.53
N ILE A 90 10.55 -27.75 16.36
CA ILE A 90 9.10 -27.64 16.13
C ILE A 90 8.52 -29.05 16.04
N ARG A 91 7.68 -29.47 17.00
CA ARG A 91 7.00 -30.78 16.91
C ARG A 91 5.76 -30.69 16.02
N ASP A 92 4.81 -29.87 16.43
CA ASP A 92 3.50 -29.75 15.80
C ASP A 92 3.19 -28.32 15.38
N ILE A 93 2.45 -28.20 14.27
CA ILE A 93 1.99 -26.94 13.69
C ILE A 93 0.47 -26.99 13.59
N TYR A 94 -0.19 -26.24 14.46
CA TYR A 94 -1.64 -26.10 14.53
C TYR A 94 -2.11 -24.85 13.78
N TYR A 95 -3.28 -24.91 13.17
CA TYR A 95 -3.84 -23.80 12.38
C TYR A 95 -5.16 -23.31 12.98
N ARG A 96 -5.31 -22.00 13.17
CA ARG A 96 -6.53 -21.35 13.64
C ARG A 96 -6.91 -20.19 12.74
N LYS A 97 -8.02 -20.36 12.01
CA LYS A 97 -8.62 -19.31 11.16
C LYS A 97 -9.53 -18.43 12.02
N VAL A 98 -9.40 -17.11 11.92
CA VAL A 98 -10.25 -16.12 12.61
C VAL A 98 -11.24 -15.52 11.62
N ASN A 99 -12.52 -15.50 11.99
CA ASN A 99 -13.60 -14.95 11.16
C ASN A 99 -13.26 -13.52 10.68
N VAL A 100 -13.47 -13.27 9.38
CA VAL A 100 -13.24 -11.97 8.72
C VAL A 100 -13.90 -10.82 9.49
N PHE A 101 -15.22 -10.92 9.74
CA PHE A 101 -15.96 -9.96 10.55
C PHE A 101 -16.01 -10.34 12.04
N GLY A 102 -14.88 -10.84 12.55
CA GLY A 102 -14.58 -11.02 13.96
C GLY A 102 -14.03 -9.74 14.61
N PRO A 103 -13.18 -9.85 15.65
CA PRO A 103 -12.56 -8.70 16.27
C PRO A 103 -11.59 -7.97 15.33
N ASP A 104 -11.35 -6.69 15.58
CA ASP A 104 -10.35 -5.89 14.84
C ASP A 104 -8.92 -6.40 15.08
N ASN A 105 -8.66 -7.06 16.22
CA ASN A 105 -7.35 -7.57 16.64
C ASN A 105 -7.41 -9.09 16.87
N ILE A 106 -6.51 -9.88 16.25
CA ILE A 106 -6.41 -11.34 16.43
C ILE A 106 -6.28 -11.77 17.90
N ARG A 107 -5.74 -10.91 18.78
CA ARG A 107 -5.56 -11.22 20.21
C ARG A 107 -6.85 -11.19 21.02
N ASP A 108 -7.93 -10.58 20.53
CA ASP A 108 -9.22 -10.60 21.22
C ASP A 108 -9.94 -11.92 20.91
N THR A 109 -10.18 -12.71 21.95
CA THR A 109 -10.92 -13.99 21.87
C THR A 109 -12.36 -13.88 22.38
N THR A 110 -12.78 -12.69 22.83
CA THR A 110 -14.07 -12.45 23.52
C THR A 110 -15.16 -11.87 22.61
N PHE A 111 -14.80 -11.44 21.39
CA PHE A 111 -15.70 -10.77 20.47
C PHE A 111 -16.89 -11.64 20.05
N THR A 112 -18.10 -11.16 20.36
CA THR A 112 -19.37 -11.70 19.87
C THR A 112 -20.19 -10.62 19.17
N THR A 113 -20.91 -11.00 18.11
CA THR A 113 -21.78 -10.10 17.36
C THR A 113 -23.18 -10.68 17.22
N THR A 114 -24.18 -9.82 17.30
CA THR A 114 -25.61 -10.14 17.19
C THR A 114 -26.22 -9.68 15.85
N MET A 115 -25.38 -9.17 14.94
CA MET A 115 -25.81 -8.60 13.68
C MET A 115 -26.00 -9.71 12.63
N LYS A 116 -27.26 -10.02 12.28
CA LYS A 116 -27.60 -11.05 11.26
C LYS A 116 -26.86 -10.86 9.92
N LEU A 117 -26.65 -9.61 9.49
CA LEU A 117 -25.88 -9.29 8.29
C LEU A 117 -24.41 -9.76 8.37
N VAL A 118 -23.80 -9.71 9.55
CA VAL A 118 -22.41 -10.16 9.76
C VAL A 118 -22.32 -11.70 9.73
N HIS A 119 -23.31 -12.40 10.30
CA HIS A 119 -23.39 -13.86 10.16
C HIS A 119 -23.66 -14.30 8.72
N PHE A 120 -24.47 -13.56 7.97
CA PHE A 120 -24.71 -13.81 6.54
C PHE A 120 -23.44 -13.59 5.71
N ALA A 121 -22.71 -12.48 5.94
CA ALA A 121 -21.45 -12.22 5.25
C ALA A 121 -20.37 -13.27 5.57
N ASN A 122 -20.20 -13.65 6.85
CA ASN A 122 -19.30 -14.75 7.25
C ASN A 122 -19.72 -16.12 6.67
N ARG A 123 -20.99 -16.32 6.26
CA ARG A 123 -21.47 -17.55 5.60
C ARG A 123 -21.24 -17.53 4.07
N LEU A 124 -21.09 -16.36 3.47
CA LEU A 124 -20.74 -16.22 2.05
C LEU A 124 -19.23 -16.24 1.78
N HIS A 125 -18.42 -16.03 2.82
CA HIS A 125 -16.96 -16.03 2.74
C HIS A 125 -16.37 -17.45 2.67
N TYR A 126 -15.46 -17.68 1.72
CA TYR A 126 -14.58 -18.85 1.71
C TYR A 126 -13.28 -18.54 2.46
N ASN A 127 -13.13 -19.09 3.67
CA ASN A 127 -11.89 -19.05 4.43
C ASN A 127 -10.73 -19.68 3.62
N SER A 128 -9.53 -19.10 3.70
CA SER A 128 -8.31 -19.68 3.11
C SER A 128 -8.12 -21.12 3.55
N GLU A 129 -7.79 -22.00 2.61
CA GLU A 129 -7.60 -23.40 2.92
C GLU A 129 -6.30 -23.70 3.67
N GLU A 130 -6.32 -24.72 4.52
CA GLU A 130 -5.16 -24.99 5.39
C GLU A 130 -3.90 -25.32 4.57
N TRP A 131 -4.06 -26.03 3.45
CA TRP A 131 -2.96 -26.34 2.55
C TRP A 131 -2.33 -25.09 1.91
N VAL A 132 -3.09 -24.00 1.72
CA VAL A 132 -2.58 -22.72 1.20
C VAL A 132 -1.70 -22.03 2.25
N ILE A 133 -2.15 -22.04 3.51
CA ILE A 133 -1.36 -21.49 4.63
C ILE A 133 -0.11 -22.34 4.87
N ARG A 134 -0.25 -23.68 4.89
CA ARG A 134 0.84 -24.65 5.03
C ARG A 134 1.89 -24.54 3.91
N GLN A 135 1.48 -24.37 2.65
CA GLN A 135 2.40 -24.08 1.53
C GLN A 135 3.08 -22.71 1.63
N SER A 136 2.56 -21.81 2.46
CA SER A 136 3.07 -20.45 2.66
C SER A 136 3.95 -20.31 3.91
N LEU A 137 4.16 -21.39 4.68
CA LEU A 137 5.16 -21.46 5.75
C LEU A 137 6.57 -21.68 5.17
N PHE A 138 7.59 -21.15 5.84
CA PHE A 138 8.99 -21.35 5.43
C PHE A 138 9.67 -22.54 6.13
N PHE A 139 9.05 -22.99 7.24
CA PHE A 139 9.46 -24.08 8.13
C PHE A 139 8.40 -25.19 8.13
N ARG A 140 8.76 -26.36 8.65
CA ARG A 140 7.97 -27.58 8.75
C ARG A 140 8.07 -28.19 10.15
N GLN A 141 7.33 -29.27 10.39
CA GLN A 141 7.54 -30.11 11.57
C GLN A 141 8.94 -30.74 11.51
N ASN A 142 9.61 -30.81 12.66
CA ASN A 142 11.00 -31.20 12.89
C ASN A 142 12.08 -30.17 12.47
N ASP A 143 11.72 -29.00 11.93
CA ASP A 143 12.69 -27.91 11.75
C ASP A 143 12.98 -27.19 13.10
N THR A 144 14.12 -26.51 13.19
CA THR A 144 14.49 -25.69 14.36
C THR A 144 13.98 -24.26 14.23
N ILE A 145 13.54 -23.63 15.33
CA ILE A 145 13.14 -22.21 15.32
C ILE A 145 14.32 -21.29 14.98
N ASN A 146 14.22 -20.61 13.83
CA ASN A 146 14.96 -19.39 13.51
C ASN A 146 14.06 -18.17 13.81
N PRO A 147 14.41 -17.28 14.77
CA PRO A 147 13.62 -16.10 15.14
C PRO A 147 13.33 -15.12 13.99
N PHE A 148 14.27 -14.99 13.04
CA PHE A 148 14.10 -14.10 11.88
C PHE A 148 13.14 -14.71 10.88
N GLU A 149 13.30 -15.99 10.55
CA GLU A 149 12.42 -16.73 9.66
C GLU A 149 10.95 -16.72 10.13
N MET A 150 10.71 -16.89 11.43
CA MET A 150 9.36 -16.77 12.02
C MET A 150 8.77 -15.37 11.78
N SER A 151 9.57 -14.32 12.01
CA SER A 151 9.13 -12.93 11.81
C SER A 151 8.93 -12.55 10.33
N ASP A 152 9.74 -13.12 9.45
CA ASP A 152 9.64 -12.98 7.99
C ASP A 152 8.43 -13.72 7.44
N ASN A 153 8.12 -14.91 7.98
CA ASN A 153 6.96 -15.69 7.54
C ASN A 153 5.64 -15.03 7.94
N GLU A 154 5.57 -14.50 9.16
CA GLU A 154 4.47 -13.64 9.58
C GLU A 154 4.25 -12.44 8.63
N ARG A 155 5.32 -11.73 8.24
CA ARG A 155 5.26 -10.61 7.28
C ARG A 155 4.79 -11.09 5.90
N TYR A 156 5.33 -12.22 5.43
CA TYR A 156 4.98 -12.79 4.13
C TYR A 156 3.48 -13.14 4.04
N LEU A 157 2.93 -13.75 5.09
CA LEU A 157 1.50 -14.03 5.23
C LEU A 157 0.68 -12.72 5.24
N ARG A 158 1.05 -11.72 6.06
CA ARG A 158 0.38 -10.39 6.07
C ARG A 158 0.47 -9.61 4.74
N ASN A 159 1.40 -9.96 3.87
CA ASN A 159 1.50 -9.38 2.52
C ASN A 159 0.83 -10.22 1.41
N ARG A 160 0.11 -11.30 1.75
CA ARG A 160 -0.80 -11.97 0.80
C ARG A 160 -2.13 -11.20 0.73
N PRO A 161 -2.72 -10.96 -0.46
CA PRO A 161 -3.87 -10.06 -0.62
C PRO A 161 -5.22 -10.62 -0.12
N PHE A 162 -5.21 -11.84 0.43
CA PHE A 162 -6.36 -12.50 1.06
C PHE A 162 -6.27 -12.55 2.60
N LEU A 163 -5.16 -12.08 3.22
CA LEU A 163 -4.98 -12.05 4.67
C LEU A 163 -4.88 -10.60 5.19
N SER A 164 -5.54 -10.33 6.32
CA SER A 164 -5.55 -9.02 7.00
C SER A 164 -4.51 -8.93 8.12
N ASP A 165 -4.33 -10.02 8.85
CA ASP A 165 -3.33 -10.21 9.90
C ASP A 165 -2.98 -11.71 9.99
N ALA A 166 -1.76 -12.00 10.40
CA ALA A 166 -1.23 -13.36 10.56
C ALA A 166 -0.17 -13.35 11.66
N ARG A 167 -0.25 -14.31 12.58
CA ARG A 167 0.61 -14.38 13.77
C ARG A 167 1.02 -15.82 14.08
N LEU A 168 2.27 -16.00 14.49
CA LEU A 168 2.80 -17.28 14.97
C LEU A 168 2.93 -17.20 16.48
N TYR A 169 2.25 -18.10 17.20
CA TYR A 169 2.38 -18.22 18.65
C TYR A 169 3.12 -19.50 19.01
N ILE A 170 4.09 -19.40 19.91
CA ILE A 170 4.74 -20.56 20.52
C ILE A 170 3.86 -21.04 21.67
N ILE A 171 3.49 -22.32 21.64
CA ILE A 171 2.66 -23.00 22.64
C ILE A 171 3.39 -24.25 23.17
N ASN A 172 2.96 -24.74 24.34
CA ASN A 172 3.47 -25.95 25.00
C ASN A 172 4.99 -26.01 25.25
N ALA A 173 5.70 -24.87 25.18
CA ALA A 173 7.16 -24.77 25.34
C ALA A 173 7.70 -24.99 26.77
N ALA A 174 6.82 -25.41 27.69
CA ALA A 174 7.16 -25.88 29.03
C ALA A 174 7.04 -27.41 29.18
N VAL A 175 6.49 -28.12 28.19
CA VAL A 175 6.30 -29.59 28.20
C VAL A 175 7.61 -30.33 27.87
N SER A 176 8.56 -29.65 27.20
CA SER A 176 9.89 -30.15 26.89
C SER A 176 10.87 -28.96 26.84
N PRO A 177 12.13 -29.10 27.31
CA PRO A 177 13.12 -28.04 27.19
C PRO A 177 13.47 -27.73 25.73
N ASP A 178 13.66 -28.78 24.93
CA ASP A 178 14.30 -28.69 23.61
C ASP A 178 13.30 -28.57 22.45
N SER A 179 12.01 -28.75 22.73
CA SER A 179 10.96 -28.82 21.70
C SER A 179 9.70 -28.03 22.04
N VAL A 180 9.02 -27.54 21.02
CA VAL A 180 7.90 -26.60 21.11
C VAL A 180 6.85 -26.87 20.04
N ASP A 181 5.63 -26.38 20.28
CA ASP A 181 4.53 -26.43 19.31
C ASP A 181 4.26 -25.02 18.78
N LEU A 182 3.80 -24.92 17.53
CA LEU A 182 3.46 -23.65 16.89
C LEU A 182 1.96 -23.58 16.59
N LEU A 183 1.35 -22.43 16.90
CA LEU A 183 -0.02 -22.10 16.51
C LEU A 183 0.00 -20.95 15.50
N VAL A 184 -0.31 -21.28 14.25
CA VAL A 184 -0.50 -20.33 13.15
C VAL A 184 -1.92 -19.76 13.23
N VAL A 185 -2.04 -18.46 13.50
CA VAL A 185 -3.34 -17.78 13.57
C VAL A 185 -3.45 -16.79 12.41
N THR A 186 -4.39 -17.02 11.50
CA THR A 186 -4.67 -16.14 10.36
C THR A 186 -6.02 -15.45 10.53
N LYS A 187 -6.16 -14.23 10.01
CA LYS A 187 -7.44 -13.57 9.81
C LYS A 187 -7.56 -13.12 8.37
N ASP A 188 -8.53 -13.68 7.67
CA ASP A 188 -8.76 -13.45 6.25
C ASP A 188 -9.40 -12.07 5.99
N ILE A 189 -9.33 -11.63 4.73
CA ILE A 189 -10.10 -10.50 4.19
C ILE A 189 -11.30 -11.06 3.42
N PHE A 190 -12.46 -10.40 3.47
CA PHE A 190 -13.59 -10.75 2.61
C PHE A 190 -13.14 -10.65 1.14
N GLU A 191 -13.18 -11.77 0.45
CA GLU A 191 -12.44 -12.00 -0.79
C GLU A 191 -12.94 -11.14 -1.94
N TYR A 192 -14.21 -10.74 -1.91
CA TYR A 192 -14.83 -9.87 -2.90
C TYR A 192 -14.45 -8.40 -2.68
N GLY A 193 -13.71 -7.87 -3.65
CA GLY A 193 -13.30 -6.48 -3.77
C GLY A 193 -14.02 -5.74 -4.90
N PHE A 194 -14.13 -4.43 -4.74
CA PHE A 194 -14.66 -3.49 -5.74
C PHE A 194 -13.72 -2.29 -5.84
N ASP A 195 -13.47 -1.84 -7.06
CA ASP A 195 -12.64 -0.69 -7.38
C ASP A 195 -13.38 0.25 -8.34
N LEU A 196 -13.23 1.56 -8.15
CA LEU A 196 -13.88 2.62 -8.91
C LEU A 196 -12.83 3.67 -9.26
N SER A 197 -11.98 3.33 -10.22
CA SER A 197 -10.80 4.11 -10.60
C SER A 197 -11.20 5.44 -11.26
N GLU A 198 -12.36 5.50 -11.92
CA GLU A 198 -12.92 6.74 -12.50
C GLU A 198 -14.44 6.76 -12.41
N ALA A 199 -15.02 7.91 -12.04
CA ALA A 199 -16.46 8.14 -12.01
C ALA A 199 -16.76 9.62 -12.30
N THR A 200 -17.15 9.91 -13.53
CA THR A 200 -17.56 11.24 -14.02
C THR A 200 -18.85 11.10 -14.85
N PRO A 201 -19.54 12.20 -15.21
CA PRO A 201 -20.73 12.13 -16.08
C PRO A 201 -20.47 11.54 -17.47
N THR A 202 -19.21 11.58 -17.93
CA THR A 202 -18.78 11.21 -19.29
C THR A 202 -17.99 9.90 -19.33
N ALA A 203 -17.39 9.47 -18.21
CA ALA A 203 -16.54 8.29 -18.11
C ALA A 203 -16.71 7.54 -16.78
N LEU A 204 -16.77 6.22 -16.85
CA LEU A 204 -16.90 5.30 -15.72
C LEU A 204 -15.91 4.14 -15.86
N ARG A 205 -15.04 3.94 -14.88
CA ARG A 205 -14.09 2.81 -14.84
C ARG A 205 -14.20 2.08 -13.52
N THR A 206 -14.49 0.78 -13.60
CA THR A 206 -14.68 -0.07 -12.43
C THR A 206 -14.12 -1.48 -12.63
N SER A 207 -13.83 -2.17 -11.53
CA SER A 207 -13.56 -3.60 -11.57
C SER A 207 -14.04 -4.30 -10.31
N VAL A 208 -14.51 -5.53 -10.51
CA VAL A 208 -14.81 -6.49 -9.44
C VAL A 208 -13.60 -7.42 -9.33
N THR A 209 -13.23 -7.82 -8.13
CA THR A 209 -12.14 -8.75 -7.89
C THR A 209 -12.56 -9.77 -6.82
N ASN A 210 -12.14 -11.02 -6.96
CA ASN A 210 -12.11 -11.99 -5.86
C ASN A 210 -10.64 -12.34 -5.60
N ASN A 211 -10.14 -12.13 -4.38
CA ASN A 211 -8.73 -12.36 -4.02
C ASN A 211 -8.42 -13.78 -3.51
N ASN A 212 -9.45 -14.61 -3.26
CA ASN A 212 -9.32 -15.92 -2.62
C ASN A 212 -10.35 -16.93 -3.12
N LEU A 213 -10.44 -17.11 -4.44
CA LEU A 213 -11.45 -17.96 -5.07
C LEU A 213 -11.40 -19.39 -4.48
N PHE A 214 -12.52 -19.83 -3.92
CA PHE A 214 -12.68 -21.11 -3.19
C PHE A 214 -11.67 -21.33 -2.04
N GLY A 215 -11.20 -20.26 -1.39
CA GLY A 215 -10.19 -20.34 -0.33
C GLY A 215 -8.79 -20.74 -0.81
N ALA A 216 -8.59 -20.89 -2.12
CA ALA A 216 -7.43 -21.58 -2.70
C ALA A 216 -6.23 -20.66 -3.02
N GLY A 217 -6.19 -19.43 -2.49
CA GLY A 217 -5.15 -18.44 -2.81
C GLY A 217 -5.14 -18.05 -4.29
N GLN A 218 -6.32 -17.86 -4.87
CA GLN A 218 -6.54 -17.54 -6.29
C GLN A 218 -7.22 -16.18 -6.44
N GLY A 219 -6.60 -15.28 -7.20
CA GLY A 219 -7.16 -14.00 -7.61
C GLY A 219 -7.87 -14.09 -8.97
N LEU A 220 -9.06 -13.51 -9.07
CA LEU A 220 -9.75 -13.25 -10.34
C LEU A 220 -10.26 -11.80 -10.34
N ARG A 221 -9.78 -10.98 -11.29
CA ARG A 221 -10.29 -9.63 -11.56
C ARG A 221 -11.03 -9.61 -12.89
N ILE A 222 -12.18 -8.93 -12.90
CA ILE A 222 -12.93 -8.56 -14.10
C ILE A 222 -13.15 -7.04 -14.05
N GLY A 223 -12.71 -6.33 -15.08
CA GLY A 223 -12.82 -4.87 -15.20
C GLY A 223 -13.59 -4.43 -16.43
N ALA A 224 -14.22 -3.26 -16.33
CA ALA A 224 -14.88 -2.58 -17.42
C ALA A 224 -14.63 -1.06 -17.34
N ALA A 225 -14.45 -0.43 -18.49
CA ALA A 225 -14.51 1.01 -18.63
C ALA A 225 -15.55 1.38 -19.69
N TRP A 226 -16.23 2.50 -19.48
CA TRP A 226 -17.09 3.16 -20.43
C TRP A 226 -16.71 4.64 -20.55
N HIS A 227 -16.71 5.20 -21.75
CA HIS A 227 -16.58 6.64 -21.97
C HIS A 227 -17.38 7.06 -23.20
N ASP A 228 -18.23 8.08 -23.04
CA ASP A 228 -19.10 8.63 -24.09
C ASP A 228 -18.37 9.06 -25.38
N SER A 229 -17.19 9.67 -25.24
CA SER A 229 -16.39 10.20 -26.34
C SER A 229 -15.51 9.17 -27.05
N TYR A 230 -15.53 7.90 -26.61
CA TYR A 230 -14.63 6.88 -27.13
C TYR A 230 -15.30 5.97 -28.18
N ASN A 231 -14.52 5.47 -29.13
CA ASN A 231 -14.90 4.46 -30.11
C ASN A 231 -13.81 3.35 -30.18
N PRO A 232 -14.07 2.13 -29.68
CA PRO A 232 -15.30 1.70 -29.00
C PRO A 232 -15.50 2.43 -27.67
N PRO A 233 -16.75 2.73 -27.27
CA PRO A 233 -17.04 3.39 -25.99
C PRO A 233 -16.85 2.48 -24.77
N TRP A 234 -16.50 1.20 -24.97
CA TRP A 234 -16.30 0.20 -23.91
C TRP A 234 -14.92 -0.45 -24.02
N GLY A 235 -14.27 -0.66 -22.88
CA GLY A 235 -13.09 -1.52 -22.73
C GLY A 235 -13.28 -2.52 -21.60
N THR A 236 -12.52 -3.62 -21.62
CA THR A 236 -12.62 -4.72 -20.63
C THR A 236 -11.26 -5.20 -20.13
N GLU A 237 -11.22 -5.77 -18.92
CA GLU A 237 -10.05 -6.45 -18.33
C GLU A 237 -10.49 -7.80 -17.76
N ILE A 238 -9.68 -8.84 -17.94
CA ILE A 238 -9.75 -10.08 -17.15
C ILE A 238 -8.33 -10.48 -16.74
N ARG A 239 -8.11 -10.71 -15.44
CA ARG A 239 -6.83 -11.21 -14.89
C ARG A 239 -7.10 -12.36 -13.93
N TYR A 240 -6.42 -13.48 -14.15
CA TYR A 240 -6.27 -14.56 -13.19
C TYR A 240 -4.88 -14.49 -12.55
N THR A 241 -4.81 -14.77 -11.25
CA THR A 241 -3.56 -14.82 -10.48
C THR A 241 -3.59 -16.03 -9.54
N LYS A 242 -2.56 -16.87 -9.55
CA LYS A 242 -2.35 -17.92 -8.54
C LYS A 242 -1.20 -17.48 -7.63
N TYR A 243 -1.52 -17.20 -6.36
CA TYR A 243 -0.50 -16.90 -5.37
C TYR A 243 0.19 -18.18 -4.90
N ASN A 244 1.50 -18.11 -4.69
CA ASN A 244 2.35 -19.20 -4.21
C ASN A 244 2.08 -20.54 -4.94
N ALA A 245 2.23 -20.53 -6.27
CA ALA A 245 1.99 -21.70 -7.11
C ALA A 245 2.84 -22.89 -6.65
N LEU A 246 2.17 -24.02 -6.34
CA LEU A 246 2.79 -25.28 -5.90
C LEU A 246 3.70 -25.17 -4.66
N GLY A 247 3.57 -24.12 -3.83
CA GLY A 247 4.46 -23.88 -2.68
C GLY A 247 5.88 -23.42 -3.05
N THR A 248 6.08 -22.93 -4.29
CA THR A 248 7.40 -22.49 -4.80
C THR A 248 7.78 -21.06 -4.41
N PHE A 249 6.84 -20.30 -3.82
CA PHE A 249 6.85 -18.85 -3.64
C PHE A 249 6.84 -18.04 -4.95
N ILE A 250 6.51 -18.67 -6.09
CA ILE A 250 6.22 -18.00 -7.36
C ILE A 250 4.74 -17.60 -7.37
N ASP A 251 4.45 -16.33 -7.58
CA ASP A 251 3.11 -15.82 -7.89
C ASP A 251 2.95 -15.80 -9.43
N PHE A 252 1.98 -16.57 -9.96
CA PHE A 252 1.66 -16.64 -11.40
C PHE A 252 0.49 -15.71 -11.71
N SER A 253 0.52 -15.02 -12.84
CA SER A 253 -0.64 -14.29 -13.39
C SER A 253 -0.75 -14.45 -14.90
N ALA A 254 -1.96 -14.44 -15.41
CA ALA A 254 -2.26 -14.35 -16.84
C ALA A 254 -3.49 -13.47 -17.05
N GLY A 255 -3.53 -12.70 -18.14
CA GLY A 255 -4.65 -11.81 -18.37
C GLY A 255 -4.69 -11.12 -19.73
N TYR A 256 -5.79 -10.40 -19.90
CA TYR A 256 -6.10 -9.54 -21.02
C TYR A 256 -6.62 -8.20 -20.49
N THR A 257 -6.26 -7.10 -21.12
CA THR A 257 -6.85 -5.78 -20.84
C THR A 257 -6.91 -4.93 -22.09
N ALA A 258 -8.01 -4.19 -22.26
CA ALA A 258 -8.15 -3.05 -23.17
C ALA A 258 -8.31 -1.73 -22.38
N LEU A 259 -7.90 -1.72 -21.10
CA LEU A 259 -8.07 -0.59 -20.17
C LEU A 259 -6.80 0.25 -19.97
N ASN A 260 -5.80 0.15 -20.87
CA ASN A 260 -4.57 0.96 -20.84
C ASN A 260 -3.82 0.93 -19.48
N ASN A 261 -3.83 -0.22 -18.78
CA ASN A 261 -3.29 -0.38 -17.43
C ASN A 261 -2.25 -1.50 -17.29
N TYR A 262 -1.66 -1.94 -18.40
CA TYR A 262 -0.52 -2.85 -18.40
C TYR A 262 0.67 -2.19 -19.08
N ASN A 263 1.40 -1.37 -18.33
CA ASN A 263 2.65 -0.70 -18.74
C ASN A 263 2.66 -0.16 -20.20
N PRO A 264 1.74 0.73 -20.57
CA PRO A 264 1.64 1.23 -21.94
C PRO A 264 2.86 2.04 -22.36
N LEU A 265 3.25 1.89 -23.63
CA LEU A 265 4.41 2.52 -24.25
C LEU A 265 4.25 4.03 -24.44
N ASP A 266 3.09 4.50 -24.94
CA ASP A 266 2.85 5.92 -25.18
C ASP A 266 1.56 6.41 -24.50
N SER A 267 1.71 7.34 -23.54
CA SER A 267 0.59 7.96 -22.81
C SER A 267 -0.39 8.75 -23.70
N GLY A 268 -0.06 9.00 -24.96
CA GLY A 268 -0.94 9.62 -25.95
C GLY A 268 -1.81 8.63 -26.76
N VAL A 269 -1.71 7.33 -26.50
CA VAL A 269 -2.47 6.24 -27.15
C VAL A 269 -3.12 5.37 -26.07
N TYR A 270 -4.25 4.74 -26.39
CA TYR A 270 -4.81 3.67 -25.57
C TYR A 270 -4.28 2.33 -26.08
N GLU A 271 -3.71 1.53 -25.19
CA GLU A 271 -3.16 0.22 -25.53
C GLU A 271 -3.95 -0.88 -24.85
N GLY A 272 -4.15 -1.98 -25.58
CA GLY A 272 -4.56 -3.26 -25.03
C GLY A 272 -3.38 -4.22 -24.96
N ALA A 273 -3.43 -5.18 -24.04
CA ALA A 273 -2.37 -6.15 -23.82
C ALA A 273 -2.92 -7.53 -23.44
N TYR A 274 -2.28 -8.58 -23.96
CA TYR A 274 -2.34 -9.95 -23.45
C TYR A 274 -1.01 -10.23 -22.75
N TYR A 275 -1.03 -10.88 -21.58
CA TYR A 275 0.19 -11.11 -20.80
C TYR A 275 0.16 -12.39 -19.97
N ILE A 276 1.36 -12.96 -19.77
CA ILE A 276 1.66 -14.03 -18.81
C ILE A 276 2.85 -13.58 -17.97
N SER A 277 2.71 -13.68 -16.65
CA SER A 277 3.69 -13.21 -15.67
C SER A 277 3.96 -14.28 -14.62
N LEU A 278 5.23 -14.48 -14.29
CA LEU A 278 5.73 -15.32 -13.20
C LEU A 278 6.66 -14.46 -12.34
N ASN A 279 6.34 -14.27 -11.06
CA ASN A 279 7.16 -13.44 -10.17
C ASN A 279 7.51 -14.19 -8.87
N ARG A 280 8.80 -14.27 -8.56
CA ARG A 280 9.34 -14.84 -7.33
C ARG A 280 10.05 -13.75 -6.53
N PRO A 281 9.32 -12.99 -5.69
CA PRO A 281 9.88 -11.92 -4.89
C PRO A 281 10.81 -12.45 -3.79
N LEU A 282 11.52 -11.54 -3.09
CA LEU A 282 12.28 -11.85 -1.88
C LEU A 282 11.33 -12.23 -0.72
N TYR A 283 10.82 -13.46 -0.73
CA TYR A 283 9.80 -13.93 0.22
C TYR A 283 10.32 -13.99 1.67
N ARG A 284 11.60 -14.34 1.86
CA ARG A 284 12.34 -14.22 3.12
C ARG A 284 13.71 -13.61 2.88
N THR A 285 14.27 -12.94 3.89
CA THR A 285 15.57 -12.24 3.84
C THR A 285 16.73 -13.19 3.49
N GLU A 286 16.63 -14.46 3.89
CA GLU A 286 17.60 -15.52 3.60
C GLU A 286 17.34 -16.28 2.27
N ALA A 287 16.37 -15.85 1.45
CA ALA A 287 16.05 -16.57 0.21
C ALA A 287 17.24 -16.54 -0.77
N ASN A 288 17.63 -17.72 -1.27
CA ASN A 288 18.77 -17.88 -2.17
C ASN A 288 18.51 -17.26 -3.57
N TRP A 289 17.28 -17.38 -4.07
CA TRP A 289 16.91 -17.17 -5.47
C TRP A 289 15.68 -16.28 -5.58
N VAL A 290 15.77 -15.20 -6.34
CA VAL A 290 14.67 -14.33 -6.76
C VAL A 290 14.64 -14.24 -8.29
N GLY A 291 13.52 -13.82 -8.87
CA GLY A 291 13.43 -13.64 -10.32
C GLY A 291 12.01 -13.52 -10.83
N GLY A 292 11.87 -13.31 -12.14
CA GLY A 292 10.57 -13.30 -12.79
C GLY A 292 10.68 -13.26 -14.31
N ILE A 293 9.55 -13.58 -14.95
CA ILE A 293 9.34 -13.62 -16.39
C ILE A 293 8.04 -12.86 -16.67
N ASP A 294 8.09 -11.84 -17.51
CA ASP A 294 6.91 -11.18 -18.09
C ASP A 294 6.96 -11.33 -19.60
N LEU A 295 5.90 -11.91 -20.17
CA LEU A 295 5.71 -12.07 -21.60
C LEU A 295 4.40 -11.38 -21.96
N SER A 296 4.46 -10.35 -22.80
CA SER A 296 3.25 -9.61 -23.22
C SER A 296 3.23 -9.33 -24.72
N GLN A 297 2.02 -9.20 -25.26
CA GLN A 297 1.74 -8.69 -26.59
C GLN A 297 0.76 -7.52 -26.48
N HIS A 298 1.15 -6.39 -27.03
CA HIS A 298 0.42 -5.12 -26.97
C HIS A 298 -0.07 -4.69 -28.35
N TYR A 299 -1.18 -3.96 -28.36
CA TYR A 299 -1.76 -3.37 -29.57
C TYR A 299 -2.40 -2.01 -29.25
N SER A 300 -2.28 -1.06 -30.17
CA SER A 300 -2.95 0.24 -30.08
C SER A 300 -4.46 0.14 -30.30
N ILE A 301 -5.21 1.07 -29.72
CA ILE A 301 -6.68 1.17 -29.84
C ILE A 301 -7.05 2.62 -30.21
N ASN A 302 -7.85 2.80 -31.27
CA ASN A 302 -8.22 4.11 -31.79
C ASN A 302 -9.39 4.77 -31.04
N ASN A 303 -9.33 4.82 -29.70
CA ASN A 303 -10.43 5.31 -28.86
C ASN A 303 -10.96 6.69 -29.27
N PHE A 304 -10.14 7.58 -29.83
CA PHE A 304 -10.55 8.92 -30.24
C PHE A 304 -11.09 9.02 -31.68
N GLY A 305 -11.32 7.89 -32.37
CA GLY A 305 -11.84 7.86 -33.74
C GLY A 305 -10.99 8.65 -34.74
N ARG A 306 -9.66 8.70 -34.53
CA ARG A 306 -8.75 9.51 -35.35
C ARG A 306 -8.66 8.91 -36.75
N THR A 307 -8.54 9.77 -37.78
CA THR A 307 -8.24 9.31 -39.14
C THR A 307 -6.88 8.63 -39.21
N ASP A 308 -6.67 7.79 -40.23
CA ASP A 308 -5.44 7.02 -40.43
C ASP A 308 -4.15 7.89 -40.51
N THR A 309 -4.29 9.19 -40.81
CA THR A 309 -3.18 10.16 -40.74
C THR A 309 -2.67 10.39 -39.31
N PHE A 310 -3.56 10.29 -38.31
CA PHE A 310 -3.29 10.64 -36.89
C PHE A 310 -3.47 9.48 -35.92
N TYR A 311 -4.12 8.39 -36.33
CA TYR A 311 -4.16 7.14 -35.57
C TYR A 311 -2.84 6.39 -35.71
N ARG A 312 -2.20 6.12 -34.57
CA ARG A 312 -0.97 5.35 -34.49
C ARG A 312 -1.32 3.89 -34.31
N ASP A 313 -1.48 3.20 -35.44
CA ASP A 313 -1.70 1.76 -35.51
C ASP A 313 -0.35 1.03 -35.33
N TYR A 314 -0.16 0.34 -34.20
CA TYR A 314 1.04 -0.44 -33.93
C TYR A 314 0.80 -1.62 -32.99
N ARG A 315 1.67 -2.62 -33.10
CA ARG A 315 1.71 -3.82 -32.27
C ARG A 315 3.15 -4.17 -31.91
N TYR A 316 3.36 -4.55 -30.66
CA TYR A 316 4.67 -4.92 -30.15
C TYR A 316 4.57 -6.07 -29.15
N GLN A 317 5.67 -6.78 -28.95
CA GLN A 317 5.81 -7.81 -27.95
C GLN A 317 6.93 -7.44 -26.98
N VAL A 318 6.77 -7.81 -25.71
CA VAL A 318 7.80 -7.65 -24.67
C VAL A 318 8.16 -9.00 -24.11
N ILE A 319 9.47 -9.27 -24.08
CA ILE A 319 10.07 -10.37 -23.33
C ILE A 319 10.92 -9.73 -22.24
N ASP A 320 10.52 -9.90 -20.98
CA ASP A 320 11.24 -9.43 -19.81
C ASP A 320 11.58 -10.61 -18.90
N VAL A 321 12.87 -10.88 -18.68
CA VAL A 321 13.33 -12.01 -17.88
C VAL A 321 14.41 -11.52 -16.93
N TRP A 322 14.22 -11.72 -15.63
CA TRP A 322 15.19 -11.36 -14.60
C TRP A 322 15.36 -12.47 -13.57
N GLY A 323 16.54 -12.51 -12.95
CA GLY A 323 16.88 -13.46 -11.90
C GLY A 323 18.00 -12.92 -11.02
N GLY A 324 18.07 -13.39 -9.79
CA GLY A 324 19.10 -12.99 -8.85
C GLY A 324 19.43 -14.04 -7.81
N TYR A 325 20.69 -14.05 -7.39
CA TYR A 325 21.21 -14.95 -6.36
C TYR A 325 21.75 -14.17 -5.15
N ASN A 326 21.36 -14.58 -3.95
CA ASN A 326 21.75 -13.99 -2.68
C ASN A 326 22.96 -14.74 -2.10
N PHE A 327 24.17 -14.24 -2.37
CA PHE A 327 25.44 -14.89 -2.05
C PHE A 327 25.76 -14.84 -0.55
N LEU A 328 25.89 -13.63 0.00
CA LEU A 328 26.08 -13.43 1.43
C LEU A 328 24.71 -13.19 2.05
N LYS A 329 24.46 -13.85 3.17
CA LYS A 329 23.22 -13.74 3.94
C LYS A 329 23.53 -13.24 5.34
N GLN A 330 22.56 -12.62 5.99
CA GLN A 330 22.60 -12.26 7.39
C GLN A 330 22.65 -13.53 8.27
N ASP A 331 23.84 -14.07 8.50
CA ASP A 331 24.09 -15.17 9.43
C ASP A 331 24.00 -14.68 10.88
N ASP A 332 23.08 -15.27 11.65
CA ASP A 332 22.81 -14.91 13.04
C ASP A 332 23.48 -15.85 14.06
N ARG A 333 24.20 -16.90 13.63
CA ARG A 333 24.78 -17.91 14.55
C ARG A 333 25.65 -17.33 15.68
N ASN A 334 26.27 -16.17 15.43
CA ASN A 334 27.07 -15.41 16.40
C ASN A 334 26.52 -13.99 16.67
N GLY A 335 25.23 -13.73 16.39
CA GLY A 335 24.54 -12.44 16.60
C GLY A 335 25.09 -11.25 15.78
N SER A 336 26.07 -11.47 14.89
CA SER A 336 26.77 -10.44 14.14
C SER A 336 26.09 -10.18 12.80
N ARG A 337 25.11 -9.27 12.81
CA ARG A 337 24.23 -8.96 11.65
C ARG A 337 24.97 -8.33 10.46
N ARG A 338 25.72 -9.14 9.71
CA ARG A 338 26.27 -8.82 8.37
C ARG A 338 25.14 -8.47 7.39
N PRO A 339 25.34 -7.54 6.45
CA PRO A 339 24.37 -7.31 5.38
C PRO A 339 24.36 -8.48 4.40
N ASN A 340 23.24 -8.62 3.68
CA ASN A 340 23.16 -9.47 2.50
C ASN A 340 23.96 -8.86 1.34
N LEU A 341 24.45 -9.71 0.43
CA LEU A 341 24.97 -9.33 -0.89
C LEU A 341 24.33 -10.23 -1.94
N ALA A 342 23.59 -9.63 -2.86
CA ALA A 342 23.00 -10.31 -4.01
C ALA A 342 23.52 -9.76 -5.33
N PHE A 343 23.48 -10.60 -6.36
CA PHE A 343 23.74 -10.23 -7.74
C PHE A 343 22.52 -10.60 -8.58
N LEU A 344 22.10 -9.70 -9.46
CA LEU A 344 20.91 -9.83 -10.29
C LEU A 344 21.23 -9.51 -11.74
N VAL A 345 20.50 -10.14 -12.64
CA VAL A 345 20.56 -9.90 -14.09
C VAL A 345 19.15 -9.77 -14.65
N ARG A 346 18.99 -8.92 -15.66
CA ARG A 346 17.76 -8.74 -16.43
C ARG A 346 18.09 -8.65 -17.92
N HIS A 347 17.30 -9.37 -18.70
CA HIS A 347 17.16 -9.15 -20.13
C HIS A 347 15.76 -8.61 -20.41
N ASN A 348 15.68 -7.51 -21.16
CA ASN A 348 14.43 -6.96 -21.66
C ASN A 348 14.54 -6.78 -23.18
N ASN A 349 13.49 -7.17 -23.90
CA ASN A 349 13.40 -7.03 -25.35
C ASN A 349 11.97 -6.66 -25.74
N LEU A 350 11.75 -5.36 -25.99
CA LEU A 350 10.56 -4.84 -26.65
C LEU A 350 10.85 -4.74 -28.15
N PHE A 351 10.00 -5.35 -28.96
CA PHE A 351 10.14 -5.38 -30.42
C PHE A 351 8.79 -5.21 -31.11
N PHE A 352 8.77 -4.45 -32.21
CA PHE A 352 7.55 -4.19 -32.97
C PHE A 352 7.28 -5.33 -33.97
N THR A 353 6.08 -5.91 -33.90
CA THR A 353 5.59 -6.78 -34.98
C THR A 353 4.98 -5.94 -36.10
N GLU A 354 4.35 -4.81 -35.75
CA GLU A 354 3.78 -3.83 -36.68
C GLU A 354 4.09 -2.41 -36.16
N PRO A 355 5.04 -1.66 -36.73
CA PRO A 355 5.27 -0.26 -36.38
C PRO A 355 4.27 0.69 -37.08
N PRO A 356 4.08 1.93 -36.61
CA PRO A 356 3.21 2.92 -37.24
C PRO A 356 3.61 3.20 -38.69
N LYS A 357 2.63 3.15 -39.60
CA LYS A 357 2.85 3.26 -41.06
C LYS A 357 3.22 4.68 -41.51
N GLN A 358 2.88 5.71 -40.72
CA GLN A 358 3.01 7.12 -41.10
C GLN A 358 4.46 7.63 -40.91
N GLU A 359 5.02 8.30 -41.93
CA GLU A 359 6.40 8.79 -41.93
C GLU A 359 6.76 9.63 -40.68
N MET A 360 5.82 10.47 -40.21
CA MET A 360 6.02 11.32 -39.02
C MET A 360 6.30 10.55 -37.72
N PHE A 361 6.04 9.24 -37.68
CA PHE A 361 6.28 8.40 -36.51
C PHE A 361 7.50 7.48 -36.65
N LYS A 362 8.01 7.22 -37.87
CA LYS A 362 9.21 6.38 -38.07
C LYS A 362 10.47 6.97 -37.41
N LEU A 363 10.59 8.30 -37.41
CA LEU A 363 11.69 9.03 -36.76
C LEU A 363 11.51 9.19 -35.23
N ASN A 364 10.41 8.70 -34.64
CA ASN A 364 10.14 8.84 -33.22
C ASN A 364 10.79 7.67 -32.44
N PRO A 365 11.71 7.92 -31.49
CA PRO A 365 12.40 6.87 -30.74
C PRO A 365 11.46 5.91 -29.98
N VAL A 366 10.22 6.32 -29.70
CA VAL A 366 9.25 5.47 -28.99
C VAL A 366 8.73 4.31 -29.84
N TYR A 367 8.64 4.45 -31.17
CA TYR A 367 8.17 3.38 -32.07
C TYR A 367 9.33 2.58 -32.69
N ASN A 368 10.39 2.40 -31.91
CA ASN A 368 11.61 1.68 -32.30
C ASN A 368 11.92 0.59 -31.28
N ASP A 369 12.40 -0.56 -31.77
CA ASP A 369 12.84 -1.70 -30.96
C ASP A 369 13.79 -1.27 -29.83
N ARG A 370 13.57 -1.80 -28.64
CA ARG A 370 14.34 -1.52 -27.43
C ARG A 370 14.73 -2.82 -26.74
N ARG A 371 16.02 -3.13 -26.78
CA ARG A 371 16.63 -4.26 -26.07
C ARG A 371 17.59 -3.75 -25.01
N PHE A 372 17.61 -4.37 -23.84
CA PHE A 372 18.71 -4.19 -22.90
C PHE A 372 19.08 -5.46 -22.14
N TYR A 373 20.32 -5.43 -21.64
CA TYR A 373 20.85 -6.35 -20.64
C TYR A 373 21.38 -5.49 -19.49
N LEU A 374 21.02 -5.83 -18.26
CA LEU A 374 21.41 -5.10 -17.07
C LEU A 374 21.81 -6.08 -15.97
N ALA A 375 22.98 -5.88 -15.38
CA ALA A 375 23.43 -6.55 -14.18
C ALA A 375 23.41 -5.56 -13.00
N GLU A 376 23.16 -6.06 -11.80
CA GLU A 376 23.14 -5.27 -10.57
C GLU A 376 23.76 -6.06 -9.42
N ALA A 377 24.70 -5.44 -8.71
CA ALA A 377 25.21 -5.94 -7.44
C ALA A 377 24.64 -5.06 -6.31
N ILE A 378 23.96 -5.67 -5.34
CA ILE A 378 23.26 -4.96 -4.26
C ILE A 378 23.64 -5.52 -2.89
N VAL A 379 24.12 -4.62 -2.02
CA VAL A 379 24.31 -4.87 -0.59
C VAL A 379 23.11 -4.31 0.15
N PHE A 380 22.45 -5.11 0.98
CA PHE A 380 21.27 -4.67 1.73
C PHE A 380 21.16 -5.26 3.12
N LYS A 381 20.45 -4.56 4.00
CA LYS A 381 20.07 -5.02 5.33
C LYS A 381 18.70 -4.47 5.68
N GLN A 382 17.78 -5.34 6.07
CA GLN A 382 16.38 -5.00 6.31
C GLN A 382 15.92 -5.67 7.62
N ASP A 383 15.84 -4.87 8.70
CA ASP A 383 15.12 -5.23 9.92
C ASP A 383 13.66 -4.75 9.76
N PHE A 384 12.69 -5.38 10.44
CA PHE A 384 11.29 -4.96 10.43
C PHE A 384 10.74 -4.75 11.84
N PHE A 385 9.88 -3.75 11.99
CA PHE A 385 9.06 -3.57 13.20
C PHE A 385 7.58 -3.47 12.84
N LYS A 386 6.73 -3.88 13.79
CA LYS A 386 5.27 -3.83 13.66
C LYS A 386 4.74 -2.55 14.29
N THR A 387 3.72 -1.96 13.68
CA THR A 387 2.96 -0.84 14.22
C THR A 387 1.54 -0.88 13.68
N HIS A 388 0.70 0.07 14.08
CA HIS A 388 -0.63 0.30 13.52
C HIS A 388 -0.78 1.82 13.29
N HIS A 389 -1.74 2.22 12.45
CA HIS A 389 -1.98 3.64 12.13
C HIS A 389 -0.73 4.33 11.55
N PHE A 390 -0.03 3.65 10.63
CA PHE A 390 1.04 4.24 9.81
C PHE A 390 0.48 4.71 8.47
N PHE A 391 -0.12 3.82 7.68
CA PHE A 391 -0.92 4.17 6.50
C PHE A 391 -2.34 3.58 6.60
N GLY A 392 -2.44 2.36 7.13
CA GLY A 392 -3.70 1.64 7.36
C GLY A 392 -4.53 2.18 8.52
N PHE A 393 -5.76 1.71 8.61
CA PHE A 393 -6.78 2.16 9.56
C PHE A 393 -6.77 1.29 10.82
N GLY A 394 -5.58 1.02 11.35
CA GLY A 394 -5.38 0.22 12.56
C GLY A 394 -5.22 -1.29 12.34
N ARG A 395 -4.97 -1.74 11.11
CA ARG A 395 -4.36 -3.07 10.86
C ARG A 395 -2.90 -3.09 11.31
N THR A 396 -2.31 -4.27 11.50
CA THR A 396 -0.86 -4.40 11.73
C THR A 396 -0.11 -4.10 10.42
N GLU A 397 0.92 -3.27 10.51
CA GLU A 397 1.75 -2.82 9.40
C GLU A 397 3.22 -3.13 9.71
N ASP A 398 3.89 -3.83 8.79
CA ASP A 398 5.33 -4.12 8.86
C ASP A 398 6.12 -3.01 8.17
N ILE A 399 6.93 -2.28 8.94
CA ILE A 399 7.71 -1.13 8.45
C ILE A 399 9.18 -1.53 8.34
N PRO A 400 9.83 -1.37 7.16
CA PRO A 400 11.23 -1.68 6.99
C PRO A 400 12.14 -0.63 7.64
N LEU A 401 13.27 -1.09 8.18
CA LEU A 401 14.39 -0.29 8.67
C LEU A 401 15.70 -0.90 8.18
N GLY A 402 16.73 -0.07 7.98
CA GLY A 402 18.04 -0.51 7.52
C GLY A 402 18.53 0.29 6.33
N TYR A 403 19.17 -0.36 5.36
CA TYR A 403 19.78 0.28 4.20
C TYR A 403 19.95 -0.67 3.01
N SER A 404 20.06 -0.10 1.82
CA SER A 404 20.56 -0.76 0.61
C SER A 404 21.52 0.17 -0.13
N ALA A 405 22.45 -0.43 -0.87
CA ALA A 405 23.27 0.25 -1.87
C ALA A 405 23.52 -0.72 -3.02
N SER A 406 23.29 -0.28 -4.25
CA SER A 406 23.54 -1.08 -5.45
C SER A 406 24.33 -0.33 -6.51
N ILE A 407 25.02 -1.11 -7.33
CA ILE A 407 25.73 -0.66 -8.53
C ILE A 407 25.20 -1.49 -9.68
N SER A 408 24.68 -0.81 -10.72
CA SER A 408 24.11 -1.43 -11.90
C SER A 408 24.90 -1.07 -13.15
N ALA A 409 25.13 -2.05 -14.02
CA ALA A 409 25.92 -1.91 -15.25
C ALA A 409 25.31 -2.74 -16.37
N GLY A 410 25.24 -2.20 -17.58
CA GLY A 410 24.50 -2.84 -18.67
C GLY A 410 24.71 -2.21 -20.03
N TRP A 411 23.91 -2.68 -20.99
CA TRP A 411 23.92 -2.22 -22.37
C TRP A 411 22.49 -2.09 -22.91
N GLN A 412 22.19 -0.98 -23.57
CA GLN A 412 20.93 -0.70 -24.23
C GLN A 412 21.14 -0.58 -25.75
N ALA A 413 20.40 -1.37 -26.53
CA ALA A 413 20.16 -1.12 -27.95
C ALA A 413 18.78 -0.47 -28.12
N TRP A 414 18.72 0.75 -28.63
CA TRP A 414 17.46 1.49 -28.85
C TRP A 414 17.68 2.57 -29.93
N ASN A 415 16.71 2.73 -30.84
CA ASN A 415 16.75 3.74 -31.92
C ASN A 415 18.10 3.78 -32.67
N HIS A 416 18.48 2.63 -33.23
CA HIS A 416 19.77 2.36 -33.92
C HIS A 416 21.06 2.57 -33.12
N ARG A 417 21.00 3.00 -31.86
CA ARG A 417 22.16 3.25 -30.99
C ARG A 417 22.40 2.08 -30.03
N ARG A 418 23.67 1.82 -29.69
CA ARG A 418 24.10 0.83 -28.70
C ARG A 418 24.91 1.52 -27.61
N ARG A 419 24.27 1.81 -26.48
CA ARG A 419 24.85 2.59 -25.37
C ARG A 419 25.17 1.67 -24.19
N ALA A 420 26.32 1.84 -23.55
CA ALA A 420 26.52 1.28 -22.22
C ALA A 420 25.68 2.04 -21.19
N TYR A 421 25.41 1.45 -20.04
CA TYR A 421 24.75 2.10 -18.90
C TYR A 421 25.52 1.81 -17.62
N THR A 422 25.62 2.81 -16.76
CA THR A 422 26.11 2.67 -15.38
C THR A 422 25.22 3.45 -14.43
N GLY A 423 24.84 2.85 -13.31
CA GLY A 423 24.08 3.48 -12.24
C GLY A 423 24.58 3.09 -10.85
N ILE A 424 24.36 3.97 -9.88
CA ILE A 424 24.58 3.74 -8.45
C ILE A 424 23.35 4.26 -7.71
N GLU A 425 22.76 3.43 -6.87
CA GLU A 425 21.61 3.79 -6.03
C GLU A 425 21.88 3.42 -4.57
N ALA A 426 21.42 4.25 -3.63
CA ALA A 426 21.54 4.00 -2.20
C ALA A 426 20.32 4.51 -1.45
N GLN A 427 19.80 3.71 -0.51
CA GLN A 427 18.66 4.06 0.35
C GLN A 427 18.98 3.72 1.80
N LYS A 428 18.52 4.55 2.74
CA LYS A 428 18.68 4.30 4.17
C LYS A 428 17.53 4.85 5.00
N PHE A 429 17.16 4.10 6.03
CA PHE A 429 16.19 4.48 7.05
C PHE A 429 16.91 4.80 8.37
N TRP A 430 16.63 5.97 8.93
CA TRP A 430 17.11 6.41 10.24
C TRP A 430 15.94 6.61 11.20
N THR A 431 16.02 6.07 12.41
CA THR A 431 15.08 6.36 13.51
C THR A 431 15.49 7.66 14.21
N THR A 432 14.57 8.62 14.37
CA THR A 432 14.84 9.88 15.08
C THR A 432 14.70 9.71 16.59
N ARG A 433 15.29 10.62 17.39
CA ARG A 433 15.12 10.66 18.86
C ARG A 433 13.64 10.78 19.30
N LEU A 434 12.76 11.26 18.42
CA LEU A 434 11.32 11.40 18.65
C LEU A 434 10.51 10.20 18.11
N GLN A 435 11.16 9.04 17.87
CA GLN A 435 10.56 7.80 17.35
C GLN A 435 9.90 7.95 15.97
N GLY A 436 10.23 9.01 15.23
CA GLY A 436 9.93 9.13 13.80
C GLY A 436 10.97 8.40 12.95
N ILE A 437 10.73 8.34 11.65
CA ILE A 437 11.61 7.71 10.66
C ILE A 437 11.93 8.72 9.57
N ILE A 438 13.20 8.79 9.18
CA ILE A 438 13.65 9.44 7.95
C ILE A 438 14.05 8.34 6.98
N ASN A 439 13.43 8.28 5.81
CA ASN A 439 13.91 7.55 4.64
C ASN A 439 14.68 8.54 3.76
N GLY A 440 15.88 8.20 3.30
CA GLY A 440 16.61 8.97 2.32
C GLY A 440 17.15 8.05 1.24
N SER A 441 16.89 8.40 -0.03
CA SER A 441 17.40 7.69 -1.20
C SER A 441 18.08 8.64 -2.17
N VAL A 442 19.20 8.22 -2.73
CA VAL A 442 19.94 8.91 -3.78
C VAL A 442 20.28 7.93 -4.90
N GLY A 443 20.15 8.37 -6.14
CA GLY A 443 20.52 7.63 -7.33
C GLY A 443 21.21 8.53 -8.34
N VAL A 444 22.25 8.02 -8.99
CA VAL A 444 22.89 8.65 -10.16
C VAL A 444 23.09 7.58 -11.22
N GLY A 445 22.68 7.84 -12.46
CA GLY A 445 22.84 6.91 -13.57
C GLY A 445 22.92 7.62 -14.91
N THR A 446 23.67 7.05 -15.85
CA THR A 446 23.87 7.64 -17.18
C THR A 446 24.12 6.55 -18.22
N PHE A 447 23.82 6.88 -19.48
CA PHE A 447 24.24 6.10 -20.63
C PHE A 447 25.55 6.65 -21.20
N TRP A 448 26.32 5.79 -21.86
CA TRP A 448 27.57 6.14 -22.52
C TRP A 448 27.53 5.68 -23.98
N LEU A 449 27.88 6.59 -24.89
CA LEU A 449 28.11 6.30 -26.30
C LEU A 449 29.36 7.07 -26.74
N ASP A 450 30.34 6.37 -27.32
CA ASP A 450 31.58 6.97 -27.83
C ASP A 450 32.29 7.91 -26.82
N ASN A 451 32.31 7.49 -25.55
CA ASN A 451 32.78 8.22 -24.36
C ASN A 451 32.01 9.50 -23.98
N VAL A 452 30.89 9.81 -24.65
CA VAL A 452 29.96 10.89 -24.29
C VAL A 452 28.88 10.38 -23.33
N ALA A 453 28.57 11.15 -22.29
CA ALA A 453 27.49 10.87 -21.35
C ALA A 453 26.13 11.36 -21.90
N GLU A 454 25.19 10.43 -22.10
CA GLU A 454 23.83 10.70 -22.56
C GLU A 454 22.81 10.36 -21.49
N ASP A 455 21.73 11.14 -21.40
CA ASP A 455 20.65 10.97 -20.44
C ASP A 455 21.13 10.81 -18.96
N PRO A 456 22.06 11.64 -18.43
CA PRO A 456 22.54 11.54 -17.05
C PRO A 456 21.47 12.00 -16.05
N VAL A 457 20.89 11.05 -15.31
CA VAL A 457 19.86 11.23 -14.29
C VAL A 457 20.46 11.32 -12.89
N ILE A 458 19.98 12.28 -12.11
CA ILE A 458 20.21 12.41 -10.67
C ILE A 458 18.84 12.42 -9.99
N HIS A 459 18.66 11.54 -9.00
CA HIS A 459 17.45 11.43 -8.18
C HIS A 459 17.86 11.52 -6.70
N ALA A 460 17.23 12.40 -5.93
CA ALA A 460 17.52 12.59 -4.51
C ALA A 460 16.21 12.88 -3.75
N LYS A 461 15.82 11.95 -2.88
CA LYS A 461 14.52 11.96 -2.20
C LYS A 461 14.69 11.72 -0.70
N VAL A 462 14.00 12.51 0.11
CA VAL A 462 13.99 12.44 1.57
C VAL A 462 12.55 12.48 2.06
N GLU A 463 12.16 11.48 2.85
CA GLU A 463 10.82 11.35 3.43
C GLU A 463 10.92 11.25 4.95
N TYR A 464 10.14 12.05 5.66
CA TYR A 464 10.00 12.02 7.11
C TYR A 464 8.59 11.57 7.50
N TYR A 465 8.55 10.58 8.37
CA TYR A 465 7.34 10.02 8.97
C TYR A 465 7.42 10.26 10.47
N SER A 466 6.51 11.06 11.04
CA SER A 466 6.46 11.21 12.49
C SER A 466 6.05 9.89 13.15
N ARG A 467 6.37 9.73 14.44
CA ARG A 467 5.61 8.80 15.30
C ARG A 467 4.13 9.17 15.31
N LEU A 468 3.28 8.25 15.73
CA LEU A 468 1.90 8.59 16.10
C LEU A 468 1.94 9.53 17.33
N PHE A 469 1.23 10.65 17.27
CA PHE A 469 1.14 11.61 18.38
C PHE A 469 -0.32 11.90 18.74
N ARG A 470 -0.59 12.05 20.04
CA ARG A 470 -1.93 12.31 20.58
C ARG A 470 -2.04 13.80 20.94
N ILE A 471 -3.04 14.49 20.39
CA ILE A 471 -3.46 15.82 20.86
C ILE A 471 -4.81 15.63 21.58
N ARG A 472 -4.81 15.77 22.91
CA ARG A 472 -5.92 15.33 23.77
C ARG A 472 -6.23 13.84 23.50
N LYS A 473 -7.43 13.52 23.00
CA LYS A 473 -7.86 12.14 22.66
C LYS A 473 -7.69 11.79 21.17
N ASN A 474 -7.24 12.75 20.34
CA ASN A 474 -7.19 12.60 18.89
C ASN A 474 -5.78 12.16 18.45
N MET A 475 -5.70 11.18 17.54
CA MET A 475 -4.43 10.63 17.05
C MET A 475 -4.05 11.24 15.69
N PHE A 476 -2.82 11.69 15.57
CA PHE A 476 -2.28 12.35 14.39
C PHE A 476 -0.93 11.75 13.96
N ARG A 477 -0.64 11.80 12.66
CA ARG A 477 0.68 11.54 12.09
C ARG A 477 0.99 12.58 11.01
N GLN A 478 2.25 13.00 10.94
CA GLN A 478 2.78 13.92 9.95
C GLN A 478 3.67 13.18 8.96
N PHE A 479 3.47 13.47 7.69
CA PHE A 479 4.30 13.03 6.56
C PHE A 479 4.91 14.27 5.92
N THR A 480 6.20 14.21 5.60
CA THR A 480 6.86 15.24 4.79
C THR A 480 7.76 14.56 3.79
N SER A 481 7.77 15.00 2.55
CA SER A 481 8.66 14.50 1.51
C SER A 481 9.23 15.63 0.67
N ILE A 482 10.50 15.50 0.33
CA ILE A 482 11.25 16.34 -0.61
C ILE A 482 11.81 15.38 -1.66
N ASP A 483 11.58 15.67 -2.93
CA ASP A 483 11.89 14.79 -4.05
C ASP A 483 12.46 15.64 -5.21
N TYR A 484 13.73 15.45 -5.52
CA TYR A 484 14.43 16.07 -6.64
C TYR A 484 14.77 15.01 -7.69
N LEU A 485 14.41 15.27 -8.95
CA LEU A 485 14.74 14.45 -10.09
C LEU A 485 15.23 15.36 -11.23
N GLY A 486 16.40 15.08 -11.80
CA GLY A 486 16.99 15.93 -12.84
C GLY A 486 17.81 15.17 -13.87
N ASN A 487 17.70 15.58 -15.12
CA ASN A 487 18.56 15.15 -16.23
C ASN A 487 19.33 16.36 -16.76
N VAL A 488 20.65 16.22 -16.87
CA VAL A 488 21.56 17.33 -17.22
C VAL A 488 21.86 17.39 -18.73
N ASN A 489 21.78 16.25 -19.43
CA ASN A 489 22.05 16.15 -20.88
C ASN A 489 21.06 15.17 -21.55
N PRO A 490 19.77 15.54 -21.66
CA PRO A 490 18.73 14.68 -22.24
C PRO A 490 18.98 14.42 -23.72
N TYR A 491 18.91 13.15 -24.12
CA TYR A 491 19.08 12.72 -25.51
C TYR A 491 17.90 11.85 -25.99
N LEU A 492 17.50 10.82 -25.24
CA LEU A 492 16.29 10.02 -25.55
C LEU A 492 15.18 10.16 -24.50
N TYR A 493 15.46 10.67 -23.29
CA TYR A 493 14.43 10.87 -22.29
C TYR A 493 13.53 12.09 -22.60
N ARG A 494 12.21 11.88 -22.51
CA ARG A 494 11.20 12.96 -22.55
C ARG A 494 11.31 13.83 -21.28
N PRO A 495 10.99 15.13 -21.33
CA PRO A 495 11.00 15.99 -20.15
C PRO A 495 9.93 15.57 -19.12
N LEU A 496 10.20 15.87 -17.84
CA LEU A 496 9.32 15.62 -16.72
C LEU A 496 8.15 16.59 -16.71
N ASP A 497 6.99 16.13 -16.26
CA ASP A 497 5.84 16.96 -15.93
C ASP A 497 5.56 16.98 -14.40
N ALA A 498 4.55 17.74 -13.96
CA ALA A 498 4.15 17.85 -12.55
C ALA A 498 2.65 17.55 -12.31
N ASN A 499 2.01 16.77 -13.19
CA ASN A 499 0.60 16.38 -13.09
C ASN A 499 0.40 15.25 -12.07
N ASN A 500 -0.69 15.33 -11.29
CA ASN A 500 -1.13 14.33 -10.30
C ASN A 500 -0.02 13.75 -9.41
N GLU A 501 0.44 12.54 -9.74
CA GLU A 501 1.42 11.76 -8.97
C GLU A 501 2.84 12.29 -9.17
N ASN A 502 3.14 12.81 -10.36
CA ASN A 502 4.45 13.36 -10.75
C ASN A 502 4.77 14.67 -10.02
N GLY A 503 3.79 15.37 -9.45
CA GLY A 503 4.02 16.66 -8.77
C GLY A 503 2.90 17.07 -7.82
N VAL A 504 2.04 18.00 -8.26
CA VAL A 504 0.94 18.52 -7.43
C VAL A 504 -0.31 17.69 -7.68
N TRP A 505 -0.83 17.05 -6.63
CA TRP A 505 -2.01 16.20 -6.76
C TRP A 505 -3.21 16.96 -7.34
N GLY A 506 -3.84 16.38 -8.36
CA GLY A 506 -5.00 16.93 -9.06
C GLY A 506 -4.67 17.85 -10.24
N TYR A 507 -3.39 18.23 -10.46
CA TYR A 507 -2.99 18.84 -11.74
C TYR A 507 -3.16 17.83 -12.87
N ARG A 508 -3.89 18.19 -13.92
CA ARG A 508 -4.25 17.31 -15.04
C ARG A 508 -4.12 18.08 -16.35
N GLY A 509 -3.49 17.46 -17.35
CA GLY A 509 -3.36 18.03 -18.71
C GLY A 509 -2.55 19.33 -18.80
N THR A 510 -1.71 19.64 -17.81
CA THR A 510 -0.86 20.83 -17.83
C THR A 510 0.33 20.61 -18.77
N LEU A 511 0.63 21.60 -19.62
CA LEU A 511 1.74 21.55 -20.58
C LEU A 511 3.09 21.96 -19.95
N MET A 512 3.21 21.84 -18.63
CA MET A 512 4.40 22.24 -17.87
C MET A 512 5.44 21.12 -17.90
N ASN A 513 6.44 21.29 -18.75
CA ASN A 513 7.51 20.31 -18.91
C ASN A 513 8.88 20.92 -18.52
N GLY A 514 9.79 20.10 -18.00
CA GLY A 514 11.18 20.49 -17.71
C GLY A 514 12.07 19.28 -17.43
N TYR A 515 13.39 19.42 -17.59
CA TYR A 515 14.33 18.33 -17.34
C TYR A 515 14.82 18.22 -15.88
N GLN A 516 14.46 19.16 -15.01
CA GLN A 516 14.57 18.98 -13.56
C GLN A 516 13.25 19.34 -12.88
N ARG A 517 12.92 18.58 -11.83
CA ARG A 517 11.73 18.70 -11.00
C ARG A 517 12.13 18.67 -9.52
N LEU A 518 11.53 19.55 -8.72
CA LEU A 518 11.64 19.55 -7.27
C LEU A 518 10.24 19.60 -6.68
N ASN A 519 9.85 18.51 -6.02
CA ASN A 519 8.58 18.33 -5.34
C ASN A 519 8.79 18.45 -3.83
N VAL A 520 7.91 19.19 -3.16
CA VAL A 520 7.80 19.23 -1.69
C VAL A 520 6.35 18.98 -1.31
N ARG A 521 6.11 17.95 -0.50
CA ARG A 521 4.76 17.57 -0.04
C ARG A 521 4.76 17.36 1.47
N SER A 522 3.77 17.93 2.13
CA SER A 522 3.57 17.84 3.58
C SER A 522 2.11 17.45 3.82
N GLU A 523 1.86 16.39 4.58
CA GLU A 523 0.51 15.91 4.88
C GLU A 523 0.34 15.58 6.37
N THR A 524 -0.69 16.15 6.99
CA THR A 524 -1.14 15.81 8.34
C THR A 524 -2.36 14.90 8.22
N VAL A 525 -2.29 13.70 8.80
CA VAL A 525 -3.42 12.76 8.88
C VAL A 525 -3.96 12.72 10.31
N TYR A 526 -5.28 12.87 10.44
CA TYR A 526 -6.06 12.66 11.67
C TYR A 526 -6.80 11.33 11.59
N TYR A 527 -6.45 10.40 12.48
CA TYR A 527 -7.13 9.11 12.64
C TYR A 527 -8.34 9.33 13.55
N SER A 528 -9.54 9.28 12.97
CA SER A 528 -10.78 9.57 13.70
C SER A 528 -11.37 8.28 14.29
N PRO A 529 -11.92 8.31 15.52
CA PRO A 529 -12.68 7.18 16.08
C PRO A 529 -14.05 6.99 15.41
N LEU A 530 -14.26 7.55 14.20
CA LEU A 530 -15.47 7.38 13.41
C LEU A 530 -15.39 6.07 12.62
N LYS A 531 -16.13 5.06 13.10
CA LYS A 531 -16.33 3.77 12.44
C LYS A 531 -17.82 3.62 12.11
N ILE A 532 -18.17 3.28 10.88
CA ILE A 532 -19.56 3.07 10.42
C ILE A 532 -19.60 1.74 9.66
N LEU A 533 -20.35 0.74 10.15
CA LEU A 533 -20.48 -0.59 9.52
C LEU A 533 -19.11 -1.25 9.17
N GLY A 534 -18.08 -1.01 9.99
CA GLY A 534 -16.71 -1.49 9.76
C GLY A 534 -15.79 -0.51 9.02
N PHE A 535 -16.35 0.42 8.25
CA PHE A 535 -15.58 1.47 7.57
C PHE A 535 -15.07 2.51 8.57
N LYS A 536 -13.76 2.68 8.67
CA LYS A 536 -13.09 3.73 9.47
C LYS A 536 -12.79 4.96 8.59
N PHE A 537 -12.76 6.14 9.20
CA PHE A 537 -12.56 7.43 8.52
C PHE A 537 -11.30 8.14 9.03
N ASN A 538 -10.37 8.45 8.12
CA ASN A 538 -9.19 9.27 8.39
C ASN A 538 -9.31 10.60 7.64
N PHE A 539 -9.17 11.73 8.32
CA PHE A 539 -9.16 13.05 7.68
C PHE A 539 -7.72 13.46 7.38
N PHE A 540 -7.49 14.24 6.32
CA PHE A 540 -6.15 14.71 5.99
C PHE A 540 -6.15 16.15 5.45
N THR A 541 -5.08 16.86 5.74
CA THR A 541 -4.73 18.15 5.16
C THR A 541 -3.35 18.03 4.54
N SER A 542 -3.17 18.45 3.30
CA SER A 542 -1.87 18.45 2.62
C SER A 542 -1.52 19.82 2.03
N VAL A 543 -0.23 20.13 2.02
CA VAL A 543 0.37 21.28 1.34
C VAL A 543 1.43 20.73 0.39
N GLN A 544 1.37 21.18 -0.86
CA GLN A 544 2.19 20.70 -1.96
C GLN A 544 2.79 21.88 -2.71
N ALA A 545 4.06 21.74 -3.11
CA ALA A 545 4.76 22.64 -3.98
C ALA A 545 5.56 21.83 -5.02
N SER A 546 5.64 22.32 -6.25
CA SER A 546 6.47 21.76 -7.31
C SER A 546 7.13 22.88 -8.11
N GLN A 547 8.41 22.69 -8.45
CA GLN A 547 9.15 23.51 -9.41
C GLN A 547 9.63 22.62 -10.56
N LEU A 548 9.59 23.17 -11.77
CA LEU A 548 10.11 22.56 -13.01
C LEU A 548 11.04 23.56 -13.71
N THR A 549 12.10 23.09 -14.36
CA THR A 549 12.96 23.92 -15.23
C THR A 549 12.27 24.23 -16.57
N SER A 550 11.25 25.09 -16.54
CA SER A 550 10.45 25.48 -17.72
C SER A 550 10.84 26.84 -18.30
N LYS A 551 11.51 27.70 -17.53
CA LYS A 551 12.02 29.03 -17.96
C LYS A 551 13.54 29.18 -17.80
N SER A 552 14.17 28.39 -16.94
CA SER A 552 15.62 28.45 -16.70
C SER A 552 16.16 27.10 -16.23
N ASN A 553 17.38 26.75 -16.66
CA ASN A 553 18.09 25.54 -16.24
C ASN A 553 18.47 25.54 -14.75
N ASN A 554 18.42 26.70 -14.08
CA ASN A 554 18.51 26.78 -12.61
C ASN A 554 17.11 26.65 -12.02
N ILE A 555 16.81 25.49 -11.42
CA ILE A 555 15.49 25.16 -10.88
C ILE A 555 14.90 26.23 -9.94
N LEU A 556 15.72 26.84 -9.08
CA LEU A 556 15.29 27.85 -8.10
C LEU A 556 14.83 29.17 -8.75
N LYS A 557 15.17 29.43 -10.02
CA LYS A 557 14.70 30.60 -10.78
C LYS A 557 13.36 30.39 -11.49
N ASN A 558 12.73 29.21 -11.33
CA ASN A 558 11.45 28.90 -11.97
C ASN A 558 10.25 29.10 -11.02
N PRO A 559 9.03 29.34 -11.55
CA PRO A 559 7.83 29.49 -10.73
C PRO A 559 7.57 28.30 -9.81
N ILE A 560 7.12 28.58 -8.58
CA ILE A 560 6.64 27.56 -7.64
C ILE A 560 5.14 27.39 -7.85
N TYR A 561 4.74 26.19 -8.25
CA TYR A 561 3.34 25.79 -8.37
C TYR A 561 2.89 25.12 -7.08
N THR A 562 1.75 25.54 -6.53
CA THR A 562 1.30 25.11 -5.20
C THR A 562 -0.11 24.55 -5.19
N GLY A 563 -0.39 23.69 -4.21
CA GLY A 563 -1.71 23.15 -3.93
C GLY A 563 -1.92 22.85 -2.45
N ILE A 564 -3.10 23.15 -1.95
CA ILE A 564 -3.55 22.85 -0.59
C ILE A 564 -4.75 21.90 -0.70
N GLY A 565 -4.58 20.68 -0.22
CA GLY A 565 -5.62 19.65 -0.22
C GLY A 565 -6.25 19.47 1.17
N PHE A 566 -7.57 19.33 1.23
CA PHE A 566 -8.28 18.86 2.41
C PHE A 566 -9.23 17.74 2.02
N GLY A 567 -9.38 16.72 2.87
CA GLY A 567 -10.28 15.62 2.57
C GLY A 567 -10.38 14.56 3.64
N PHE A 568 -10.99 13.44 3.26
CA PHE A 568 -11.04 12.24 4.08
C PHE A 568 -10.86 10.98 3.22
N ARG A 569 -10.41 9.92 3.90
CA ARG A 569 -10.19 8.58 3.36
C ARG A 569 -11.06 7.61 4.15
N VAL A 570 -11.67 6.65 3.46
CA VAL A 570 -12.60 5.68 4.03
C VAL A 570 -12.17 4.27 3.61
N LYS A 571 -11.99 3.38 4.58
CA LYS A 571 -11.54 2.00 4.37
C LYS A 571 -12.20 1.07 5.38
N ASN A 572 -12.52 -0.15 4.96
CA ASN A 572 -12.82 -1.26 5.85
C ASN A 572 -11.71 -2.31 5.67
N GLU A 573 -10.88 -2.52 6.69
CA GLU A 573 -9.72 -3.42 6.61
C GLU A 573 -10.10 -4.92 6.51
N ASN A 574 -11.39 -5.25 6.69
CA ASN A 574 -11.93 -6.60 6.52
C ASN A 574 -12.50 -6.84 5.11
N LEU A 575 -12.44 -5.86 4.20
CA LEU A 575 -12.95 -5.95 2.83
C LEU A 575 -11.82 -5.73 1.81
N ALA A 576 -11.80 -6.50 0.72
CA ALA A 576 -10.84 -6.37 -0.38
C ALA A 576 -11.07 -5.14 -1.30
N ILE A 577 -11.64 -4.05 -0.76
CA ILE A 577 -11.87 -2.77 -1.45
C ILE A 577 -10.64 -1.87 -1.34
N ASN A 578 -10.40 -1.04 -2.35
CA ASN A 578 -9.42 0.05 -2.26
C ASN A 578 -9.92 1.16 -1.30
N THR A 579 -9.00 1.98 -0.81
CA THR A 579 -9.33 3.09 0.11
C THR A 579 -10.04 4.20 -0.68
N ILE A 580 -11.27 4.55 -0.32
CA ILE A 580 -12.03 5.62 -0.98
C ILE A 580 -11.51 6.96 -0.47
N LYS A 581 -11.00 7.81 -1.36
CA LYS A 581 -10.51 9.16 -1.08
C LYS A 581 -11.51 10.18 -1.62
N VAL A 582 -11.96 11.09 -0.75
CA VAL A 582 -12.72 12.28 -1.10
C VAL A 582 -11.87 13.50 -0.75
N SER A 583 -11.62 14.40 -1.71
CA SER A 583 -10.79 15.60 -1.47
C SER A 583 -11.24 16.82 -2.24
N GLY A 584 -11.12 17.98 -1.59
CA GLY A 584 -11.15 19.30 -2.22
C GLY A 584 -9.76 19.91 -2.18
N ASN A 585 -9.29 20.37 -3.33
CA ASN A 585 -7.95 20.92 -3.51
C ASN A 585 -8.08 22.36 -4.02
N TYR A 586 -7.31 23.26 -3.42
CA TYR A 586 -7.20 24.67 -3.82
C TYR A 586 -5.78 24.94 -4.34
N TYR A 587 -5.69 25.61 -5.48
CA TYR A 587 -4.45 25.95 -6.15
C TYR A 587 -4.38 27.49 -6.29
N PRO A 588 -3.50 28.18 -5.54
CA PRO A 588 -3.38 29.64 -5.63
C PRO A 588 -2.90 30.12 -7.00
N ASN A 589 -1.92 29.41 -7.60
CA ASN A 589 -1.31 29.72 -8.88
C ASN A 589 -1.46 28.53 -9.85
N PRO A 590 -2.68 28.23 -10.34
CA PRO A 590 -2.91 27.07 -11.21
C PRO A 590 -2.38 27.35 -12.62
N PRO A 591 -1.62 26.42 -13.23
CA PRO A 591 -1.24 26.49 -14.64
C PRO A 591 -2.41 26.12 -15.55
N VAL A 592 -2.51 26.72 -16.73
CA VAL A 592 -3.52 26.35 -17.74
C VAL A 592 -3.38 24.86 -18.11
N PRO A 593 -4.46 24.05 -18.16
CA PRO A 593 -5.88 24.41 -18.08
C PRO A 593 -6.53 24.25 -16.69
N MET A 594 -5.74 24.14 -15.61
CA MET A 594 -6.28 23.89 -14.26
C MET A 594 -7.15 25.02 -13.72
N LYS A 595 -8.24 24.65 -13.07
CA LYS A 595 -9.11 25.56 -12.31
C LYS A 595 -8.55 25.74 -10.88
N PRO A 596 -8.74 26.89 -10.22
CA PRO A 596 -8.24 27.12 -8.86
C PRO A 596 -8.81 26.15 -7.80
N PHE A 597 -9.97 25.55 -8.05
CA PHE A 597 -10.59 24.55 -7.17
C PHE A 597 -10.85 23.25 -7.93
N PHE A 598 -10.53 22.12 -7.30
CA PHE A 598 -10.78 20.78 -7.83
C PHE A 598 -11.31 19.84 -6.73
N LEU A 599 -12.49 19.26 -6.98
CA LEU A 599 -13.12 18.25 -6.12
C LEU A 599 -12.97 16.88 -6.78
N GLU A 600 -12.55 15.89 -6.00
CA GLU A 600 -12.23 14.54 -6.46
C GLU A 600 -12.80 13.49 -5.52
N ILE A 601 -13.46 12.48 -6.10
CA ILE A 601 -13.79 11.20 -5.47
C ILE A 601 -13.08 10.11 -6.29
N THR A 602 -12.23 9.30 -5.65
CA THR A 602 -11.44 8.26 -6.32
C THR A 602 -11.09 7.14 -5.35
N THR A 603 -10.82 5.94 -5.84
CA THR A 603 -10.16 4.89 -5.04
C THR A 603 -8.64 5.03 -5.15
N ILE A 604 -7.96 5.07 -4.00
CA ILE A 604 -6.50 4.96 -3.93
C ILE A 604 -6.12 3.55 -3.48
N VAL A 605 -5.06 3.01 -4.08
CA VAL A 605 -4.42 1.77 -3.62
C VAL A 605 -3.90 1.99 -2.21
N ASP A 606 -3.98 0.96 -1.37
CA ASP A 606 -3.47 1.01 -0.01
C ASP A 606 -1.96 1.27 0.00
N PHE A 607 -1.54 2.45 0.48
CA PHE A 607 -0.13 2.74 0.73
C PHE A 607 0.47 1.70 1.68
N ARG A 608 1.55 1.08 1.24
CA ARG A 608 2.46 0.24 2.01
C ARG A 608 3.87 0.68 1.64
N PHE A 609 4.84 0.53 2.54
CA PHE A 609 6.23 0.51 2.09
C PHE A 609 6.42 -0.71 1.17
N ASP A 610 7.25 -0.59 0.14
CA ASP A 610 7.77 -1.80 -0.46
C ASP A 610 8.69 -2.50 0.54
N ILE A 611 8.49 -3.81 0.66
CA ILE A 611 9.18 -4.67 1.62
C ILE A 611 10.22 -5.58 0.95
N TYR A 612 10.43 -5.46 -0.36
CA TYR A 612 11.27 -6.35 -1.14
C TYR A 612 12.57 -5.65 -1.55
N ALA A 613 13.62 -5.84 -0.75
CA ALA A 613 14.95 -5.30 -1.03
C ALA A 613 15.57 -5.78 -2.36
N LEU A 614 15.11 -6.92 -2.91
CA LEU A 614 15.47 -7.39 -4.25
C LEU A 614 14.26 -7.33 -5.19
N ARG A 615 14.46 -6.73 -6.37
CA ARG A 615 13.47 -6.59 -7.46
C ARG A 615 14.16 -6.81 -8.81
N ALA A 616 13.42 -6.72 -9.91
CA ALA A 616 13.99 -6.68 -11.26
C ALA A 616 14.91 -5.46 -11.43
N PRO A 617 16.20 -5.64 -11.82
CA PRO A 617 17.09 -4.53 -12.11
C PRO A 617 16.50 -3.53 -13.09
N ALA A 618 16.72 -2.24 -12.89
CA ALA A 618 16.19 -1.17 -13.74
C ALA A 618 17.23 -0.09 -14.00
N PHE A 619 17.05 0.67 -15.08
CA PHE A 619 17.69 1.97 -15.22
C PHE A 619 17.07 2.95 -14.22
N LEU A 620 17.87 3.87 -13.69
CA LEU A 620 17.39 4.93 -12.80
C LEU A 620 16.26 5.70 -13.51
N ASN A 621 15.06 5.63 -12.95
CA ASN A 621 13.85 6.06 -13.65
C ASN A 621 13.77 7.59 -13.77
N PHE A 622 13.35 8.08 -14.94
CA PHE A 622 13.18 9.50 -15.24
C PHE A 622 11.75 9.76 -15.72
N ARG A 623 10.83 9.99 -14.77
CA ARG A 623 9.41 10.24 -14.99
C ARG A 623 8.80 11.02 -13.83
#